data_AF-A0A7X0LAQ6-F1
#
_entry.id   AF-A0A7X0LAQ6-F1
#
_cell.length_a   1.000
_cell.length_b   1.000
_cell.length_c   1.000
_cell.angle_alpha   90.00
_cell.angle_beta   90.00
_cell.angle_gamma   90.00
#
_symmetry.space_group_name_H-M   'P 1'
#
loop_
_entity.id
_entity.type
_entity.pdbx_description
1 polymer ?
#
loop_
_entity_poly.entity_id
_entity_poly.type
_entity_poly.pdbx_seq_one_letter_code
_entity_poly.pdbx_strand_id
1 'polypeptide(L)'
;MTMNHALRYGSRTLALTATALGVIATAVPAAAEEQPTAEQIMADCASGEGKCSFNSPELGKAYLGEPRQVSELLFNCTDSAASQSMSWADTVGSSHSVGGSVTVGGGIEGIITASVTATYNYTWQSSHTETSSFTVSVKPGEVGWISRAQVMRQISGTWQTHYDDPKWGHYHWFVPDTVTGPAPNGTDGKHSAVVVKSRKMTADEKKLCDGGSTENNVFTRSR
;
A
#
# COMPACT_ATOMS: atom_id res chain seq x y z
N MET A 1 -4.58 96.60 -6.86
CA MET A 1 -4.91 97.29 -8.12
C MET A 1 -6.21 96.71 -8.65
N THR A 2 -7.22 97.56 -8.70
CA THR A 2 -8.54 97.35 -9.29
C THR A 2 -8.40 97.08 -10.80
N MET A 3 -9.20 96.18 -11.37
CA MET A 3 -10.11 96.53 -12.47
C MET A 3 -11.06 95.39 -12.87
N ASN A 4 -12.31 95.82 -13.04
CA ASN A 4 -13.47 95.15 -13.62
C ASN A 4 -13.24 94.69 -15.07
N HIS A 5 -14.03 93.73 -15.58
CA HIS A 5 -15.08 93.99 -16.60
C HIS A 5 -15.66 92.68 -17.19
N ALA A 6 -16.95 92.48 -16.90
CA ALA A 6 -18.07 92.02 -17.71
C ALA A 6 -17.90 91.29 -19.08
N LEU A 7 -18.60 90.15 -19.15
CA LEU A 7 -19.66 89.74 -20.12
C LEU A 7 -19.34 89.33 -21.59
N ARG A 8 -19.81 88.10 -21.88
CA ARG A 8 -20.81 87.68 -22.92
C ARG A 8 -20.36 86.86 -24.15
N TYR A 9 -21.10 85.74 -24.29
CA TYR A 9 -21.58 85.01 -25.47
C TYR A 9 -20.60 84.26 -26.38
N GLY A 10 -20.95 83.00 -26.65
CA GLY A 10 -20.44 82.27 -27.81
C GLY A 10 -20.59 80.76 -27.72
N SER A 11 -21.82 80.25 -27.77
CA SER A 11 -22.11 78.82 -27.91
C SER A 11 -21.49 78.27 -29.20
N ARG A 12 -20.51 77.36 -29.08
CA ARG A 12 -20.20 76.36 -30.12
C ARG A 12 -19.78 75.05 -29.46
N THR A 13 -20.76 74.17 -29.34
CA THR A 13 -20.62 72.75 -29.06
C THR A 13 -19.77 72.11 -30.16
N LEU A 14 -18.55 71.70 -29.82
CA LEU A 14 -17.76 70.74 -30.61
C LEU A 14 -17.81 69.41 -29.87
N ALA A 15 -18.62 68.50 -30.40
CA ALA A 15 -18.68 67.11 -29.98
C ALA A 15 -17.35 66.43 -30.35
N LEU A 16 -16.49 66.22 -29.37
CA LEU A 16 -15.38 65.28 -29.46
C LEU A 16 -15.90 63.91 -29.01
N THR A 17 -16.28 63.09 -29.97
CA THR A 17 -16.49 61.66 -29.79
C THR A 17 -15.14 61.01 -29.49
N ALA A 18 -14.80 60.86 -28.22
CA ALA A 18 -13.74 59.97 -27.78
C ALA A 18 -14.25 58.53 -27.94
N THR A 19 -13.83 57.85 -29.00
CA THR A 19 -13.96 56.40 -29.11
C THR A 19 -13.08 55.75 -28.05
N ALA A 20 -13.67 55.45 -26.89
CA ALA A 20 -13.06 54.57 -25.91
C ALA A 20 -12.95 53.18 -26.55
N LEU A 21 -11.74 52.81 -26.99
CA LEU A 21 -11.40 51.41 -27.27
C LEU A 21 -11.46 50.67 -25.93
N GLY A 22 -12.61 50.07 -25.66
CA GLY A 22 -12.78 49.14 -24.56
C GLY A 22 -11.87 47.95 -24.81
N VAL A 23 -10.74 47.90 -24.11
CA VAL A 23 -9.96 46.67 -23.98
C VAL A 23 -10.81 45.75 -23.12
N ILE A 24 -11.57 44.87 -23.78
CA ILE A 24 -12.20 43.75 -23.10
C ILE A 24 -11.03 42.89 -22.64
N ALA A 25 -10.66 42.99 -21.38
CA ALA A 25 -9.85 41.97 -20.74
C ALA A 25 -10.68 40.70 -20.77
N THR A 26 -10.46 39.86 -21.78
CA THR A 26 -10.94 38.49 -21.75
C THR A 26 -10.26 37.85 -20.56
N ALA A 27 -11.00 37.68 -19.46
CA ALA A 27 -10.59 36.78 -18.41
C ALA A 27 -10.34 35.43 -19.07
N VAL A 28 -9.06 35.08 -19.27
CA VAL A 28 -8.69 33.71 -19.63
C VAL A 28 -9.28 32.86 -18.51
N PRO A 29 -10.18 31.91 -18.80
CA PRO A 29 -10.61 31.01 -17.76
C PRO A 29 -9.34 30.39 -17.20
N ALA A 30 -9.10 30.52 -15.89
CA ALA A 30 -8.09 29.73 -15.23
C ALA A 30 -8.45 28.29 -15.55
N ALA A 31 -7.67 27.64 -16.41
CA ALA A 31 -7.73 26.19 -16.54
C ALA A 31 -7.55 25.68 -15.11
N ALA A 32 -8.53 24.96 -14.59
CA ALA A 32 -8.32 24.22 -13.37
C ALA A 32 -7.13 23.31 -13.69
N GLU A 33 -5.95 23.63 -13.17
CA GLU A 33 -4.80 22.74 -13.31
C GLU A 33 -5.24 21.39 -12.76
N GLU A 34 -5.10 20.36 -13.58
CA GLU A 34 -5.54 19.01 -13.26
C GLU A 34 -4.75 18.60 -12.00
N GLN A 35 -5.42 18.61 -10.85
CA GLN A 35 -4.74 18.29 -9.58
C GLN A 35 -4.25 16.84 -9.64
N PRO A 36 -3.05 16.56 -9.13
CA PRO A 36 -2.52 15.21 -9.14
C PRO A 36 -3.40 14.30 -8.29
N THR A 37 -3.51 13.04 -8.70
CA THR A 37 -4.09 12.02 -7.84
C THR A 37 -3.13 11.65 -6.72
N ALA A 38 -3.67 11.08 -5.65
CA ALA A 38 -2.86 10.61 -4.55
C ALA A 38 -1.87 9.54 -5.01
N GLU A 39 -2.28 8.65 -5.92
CA GLU A 39 -1.41 7.63 -6.51
C GLU A 39 -0.25 8.24 -7.31
N GLN A 40 -0.48 9.32 -8.07
CA GLN A 40 0.58 10.02 -8.79
C GLN A 40 1.60 10.62 -7.82
N ILE A 41 1.14 11.26 -6.74
CA ILE A 41 2.03 11.79 -5.71
C ILE A 41 2.85 10.67 -5.05
N MET A 42 2.23 9.53 -4.76
CA MET A 42 2.95 8.40 -4.16
C MET A 42 3.95 7.77 -5.12
N ALA A 43 3.66 7.74 -6.41
CA ALA A 43 4.61 7.30 -7.43
C ALA A 43 5.84 8.22 -7.46
N ASP A 44 5.64 9.55 -7.37
CA ASP A 44 6.74 10.52 -7.28
C ASP A 44 7.57 10.32 -6.00
N CYS A 45 6.93 10.03 -4.87
CA CYS A 45 7.63 9.68 -3.62
C CYS A 45 8.45 8.39 -3.75
N ALA A 46 7.88 7.37 -4.39
CA ALA A 46 8.52 6.07 -4.58
C ALA A 46 9.71 6.13 -5.55
N SER A 47 9.61 6.95 -6.60
CA SER A 47 10.67 7.15 -7.59
C SER A 47 11.80 8.06 -7.07
N GLY A 48 11.53 8.85 -6.03
CA GLY A 48 12.42 9.89 -5.52
C GLY A 48 12.35 11.22 -6.26
N GLU A 49 11.46 11.33 -7.26
CA GLU A 49 11.17 12.61 -7.93
C GLU A 49 10.57 13.63 -6.96
N GLY A 50 9.69 13.17 -6.08
CA GLY A 50 9.27 13.91 -4.90
C GLY A 50 10.13 13.53 -3.71
N LYS A 51 10.88 14.49 -3.14
CA LYS A 51 11.55 14.27 -1.84
C LYS A 51 10.48 14.24 -0.77
N CYS A 52 10.10 13.05 -0.30
CA CYS A 52 8.94 12.90 0.57
C CYS A 52 9.31 12.68 2.04
N SER A 53 8.43 13.17 2.92
CA SER A 53 8.44 12.90 4.35
C SER A 53 7.10 12.33 4.79
N PHE A 54 7.12 11.40 5.75
CA PHE A 54 5.90 10.92 6.40
C PHE A 54 5.75 11.62 7.75
N ASN A 55 4.74 12.46 7.90
CA ASN A 55 4.57 13.35 9.03
C ASN A 55 3.46 12.89 9.96
N SER A 56 3.60 13.27 11.25
CA SER A 56 2.65 12.98 12.32
C SER A 56 2.19 11.51 12.34
N PRO A 57 3.12 10.54 12.43
CA PRO A 57 2.74 9.14 12.48
C PRO A 57 1.94 8.87 13.75
N GLU A 58 0.82 8.15 13.61
CA GLU A 58 -0.03 7.71 14.71
C GLU A 58 -0.12 6.18 14.70
N LEU A 59 0.26 5.55 15.81
CA LEU A 59 0.23 4.10 15.95
C LEU A 59 -1.18 3.59 16.30
N GLY A 60 -1.84 2.92 15.35
CA GLY A 60 -3.07 2.14 15.61
C GLY A 60 -2.82 0.92 16.49
N LYS A 61 -3.85 0.21 16.96
CA LYS A 61 -3.66 -0.99 17.80
C LYS A 61 -3.19 -2.19 16.97
N ALA A 62 -2.38 -3.06 17.56
CA ALA A 62 -2.03 -4.33 16.95
C ALA A 62 -3.23 -5.30 16.92
N TYR A 63 -3.28 -6.13 15.88
CA TYR A 63 -4.31 -7.14 15.66
C TYR A 63 -3.71 -8.39 15.01
N LEU A 64 -4.39 -9.52 15.11
CA LEU A 64 -3.99 -10.73 14.38
C LEU A 64 -4.53 -10.65 12.95
N GLY A 65 -3.65 -10.74 11.96
CA GLY A 65 -4.03 -10.75 10.55
C GLY A 65 -4.73 -12.05 10.14
N GLU A 66 -5.17 -12.09 8.89
CA GLU A 66 -5.86 -13.27 8.35
C GLU A 66 -4.89 -14.46 8.23
N PRO A 67 -5.30 -15.67 8.66
CA PRO A 67 -4.51 -16.87 8.45
C PRO A 67 -4.35 -17.20 6.97
N ARG A 68 -3.12 -17.48 6.53
CA ARG A 68 -2.83 -17.99 5.18
C ARG A 68 -2.09 -19.31 5.22
N GLN A 69 -2.16 -20.09 4.15
CA GLN A 69 -1.36 -21.32 4.02
C GLN A 69 0.11 -20.95 3.79
N VAL A 70 1.01 -21.61 4.52
CA VAL A 70 2.46 -21.34 4.46
C VAL A 70 3.30 -22.57 4.12
N SER A 71 2.69 -23.75 4.08
CA SER A 71 3.34 -24.98 3.62
C SER A 71 2.72 -25.48 2.32
N GLU A 72 3.39 -26.43 1.70
CA GLU A 72 2.77 -27.33 0.72
C GLU A 72 1.62 -28.14 1.34
N LEU A 73 0.86 -28.82 0.48
CA LEU A 73 -0.19 -29.75 0.88
C LEU A 73 0.38 -31.16 1.10
N LEU A 74 -0.03 -31.82 2.18
CA LEU A 74 0.21 -33.24 2.44
C LEU A 74 -1.07 -34.02 2.14
N PHE A 75 -1.08 -34.74 1.01
CA PHE A 75 -2.17 -35.64 0.64
C PHE A 75 -1.95 -37.02 1.28
N ASN A 76 -2.92 -37.50 2.06
CA ASN A 76 -2.88 -38.86 2.56
C ASN A 76 -3.71 -39.80 1.69
N CYS A 77 -3.04 -40.36 0.69
CA CYS A 77 -3.57 -41.36 -0.24
C CYS A 77 -3.58 -42.80 0.32
N THR A 78 -3.20 -43.00 1.58
CA THR A 78 -3.14 -44.32 2.20
C THR A 78 -4.37 -44.61 3.05
N ASP A 79 -4.60 -45.88 3.37
CA ASP A 79 -5.68 -46.30 4.26
C ASP A 79 -5.37 -46.10 5.76
N SER A 80 -4.18 -45.56 6.08
CA SER A 80 -3.72 -45.31 7.46
C SER A 80 -3.35 -43.84 7.67
N ALA A 81 -3.24 -43.37 8.91
CA ALA A 81 -2.81 -42.00 9.17
C ALA A 81 -1.36 -41.80 8.71
N ALA A 82 -1.10 -40.72 7.98
CA ALA A 82 0.23 -40.35 7.52
C ALA A 82 0.73 -39.15 8.33
N SER A 83 2.01 -39.12 8.68
CA SER A 83 2.65 -37.98 9.33
C SER A 83 3.92 -37.58 8.59
N GLN A 84 4.11 -36.29 8.37
CA GLN A 84 5.30 -35.75 7.73
C GLN A 84 5.76 -34.47 8.44
N SER A 85 7.07 -34.31 8.60
CA SER A 85 7.64 -33.03 8.99
C SER A 85 7.63 -32.08 7.80
N MET A 86 6.97 -30.94 7.94
CA MET A 86 6.84 -29.93 6.88
C MET A 86 7.48 -28.63 7.36
N SER A 87 8.49 -28.18 6.63
CA SER A 87 9.11 -26.87 6.83
C SER A 87 8.36 -25.80 6.02
N TRP A 88 8.37 -24.57 6.52
CA TRP A 88 7.75 -23.43 5.85
C TRP A 88 8.56 -22.15 6.09
N ALA A 89 8.36 -21.19 5.19
CA ALA A 89 8.88 -19.84 5.26
C ALA A 89 7.75 -18.88 4.87
N ASP A 90 7.53 -17.84 5.66
CA ASP A 90 6.46 -16.87 5.46
C ASP A 90 6.98 -15.45 5.58
N THR A 91 6.97 -14.70 4.47
CA THR A 91 7.29 -13.27 4.46
C THR A 91 6.01 -12.45 4.38
N VAL A 92 5.77 -11.61 5.38
CA VAL A 92 4.66 -10.64 5.41
C VAL A 92 5.25 -9.24 5.28
N GLY A 93 4.84 -8.52 4.24
CA GLY A 93 5.25 -7.15 3.97
C GLY A 93 4.22 -6.11 4.44
N SER A 94 4.56 -4.85 4.24
CA SER A 94 3.68 -3.72 4.47
C SER A 94 2.87 -3.35 3.23
N SER A 95 1.74 -2.68 3.45
CA SER A 95 0.88 -2.13 2.41
C SER A 95 0.37 -0.75 2.79
N HIS A 96 0.02 0.06 1.80
CA HIS A 96 -0.47 1.44 1.95
C HIS A 96 -1.86 1.55 1.35
N SER A 97 -2.68 2.47 1.84
CA SER A 97 -4.09 2.65 1.43
C SER A 97 -4.34 4.06 0.88
N VAL A 98 -3.48 4.49 -0.03
CA VAL A 98 -3.55 5.83 -0.60
C VAL A 98 -4.65 5.92 -1.65
N GLY A 99 -5.47 6.97 -1.60
CA GLY A 99 -6.56 7.20 -2.57
C GLY A 99 -7.67 6.14 -2.55
N GLY A 100 -7.70 5.26 -1.54
CA GLY A 100 -8.61 4.10 -1.47
C GLY A 100 -8.08 2.86 -2.19
N SER A 101 -6.90 2.95 -2.81
CA SER A 101 -6.21 1.81 -3.44
C SER A 101 -5.19 1.21 -2.49
N VAL A 102 -5.19 -0.13 -2.35
CA VAL A 102 -4.19 -0.84 -1.54
C VAL A 102 -2.98 -1.19 -2.40
N THR A 103 -1.82 -0.66 -2.06
CA THR A 103 -0.54 -0.96 -2.72
C THR A 103 0.35 -1.74 -1.77
N VAL A 104 0.90 -2.88 -2.23
CA VAL A 104 1.82 -3.71 -1.45
C VAL A 104 3.25 -3.31 -1.76
N GLY A 105 3.99 -2.92 -0.73
CA GLY A 105 5.29 -2.29 -0.89
C GLY A 105 5.23 -0.99 -1.70
N GLY A 106 6.38 -0.35 -1.91
CA GLY A 106 6.44 0.87 -2.70
C GLY A 106 7.75 1.64 -2.64
N GLY A 107 8.80 1.13 -2.00
CA GLY A 107 10.11 1.81 -1.94
C GLY A 107 10.15 3.00 -0.96
N ILE A 108 9.06 3.26 -0.26
CA ILE A 108 8.88 4.37 0.69
C ILE A 108 8.89 3.91 2.16
N GLU A 109 9.08 2.61 2.40
CA GLU A 109 9.03 1.98 3.72
C GLU A 109 10.14 2.47 4.65
N GLY A 110 11.30 2.83 4.07
CA GLY A 110 12.40 3.43 4.82
C GLY A 110 12.03 4.77 5.45
N ILE A 111 11.25 5.59 4.75
CA ILE A 111 10.80 6.90 5.24
C ILE A 111 9.84 6.73 6.42
N ILE A 112 8.91 5.77 6.34
CA ILE A 112 7.99 5.45 7.44
C ILE A 112 8.77 4.93 8.65
N THR A 113 9.68 3.98 8.43
CA THR A 113 10.50 3.41 9.50
C THR A 113 11.26 4.51 10.26
N ALA A 114 11.89 5.44 9.52
CA ALA A 114 12.61 6.56 10.09
C ALA A 114 11.68 7.51 10.86
N SER A 115 10.53 7.88 10.29
CA SER A 115 9.54 8.76 10.92
C SER A 115 9.01 8.18 12.23
N VAL A 116 8.57 6.92 12.21
CA VAL A 116 8.05 6.24 13.40
C VAL A 116 9.12 6.08 14.47
N THR A 117 10.36 5.74 14.08
CA THR A 117 11.48 5.64 15.02
C THR A 117 11.78 6.98 15.67
N ALA A 118 11.77 8.07 14.90
CA ALA A 118 12.00 9.42 15.43
C ALA A 118 10.89 9.85 16.41
N THR A 119 9.63 9.50 16.15
CA THR A 119 8.50 9.90 17.01
C THR A 119 8.37 9.04 18.27
N TYR A 120 8.58 7.73 18.18
CA TYR A 120 8.22 6.79 19.26
C TYR A 120 9.40 6.04 19.87
N ASN A 121 10.63 6.23 19.38
CA ASN A 121 11.78 5.38 19.69
C ASN A 121 11.46 3.88 19.49
N TYR A 122 10.59 3.61 18.52
CA TYR A 122 10.07 2.29 18.16
C TYR A 122 10.37 2.04 16.68
N THR A 123 11.01 0.92 16.38
CA THR A 123 11.30 0.55 14.99
C THR A 123 10.12 -0.21 14.40
N TRP A 124 9.41 0.42 13.48
CA TRP A 124 8.41 -0.25 12.67
C TRP A 124 9.05 -1.27 11.71
N GLN A 125 8.38 -2.38 11.48
CA GLN A 125 8.83 -3.42 10.55
C GLN A 125 8.05 -3.31 9.25
N SER A 126 8.74 -3.00 8.16
CA SER A 126 8.16 -3.00 6.81
C SER A 126 7.95 -4.40 6.26
N SER A 127 8.75 -5.35 6.73
CA SER A 127 8.57 -6.77 6.42
C SER A 127 9.04 -7.64 7.57
N HIS A 128 8.48 -8.84 7.64
CA HIS A 128 8.87 -9.85 8.61
C HIS A 128 8.86 -11.21 7.93
N THR A 129 9.97 -11.95 8.05
CA THR A 129 10.07 -13.33 7.58
C THR A 129 10.18 -14.25 8.79
N GLU A 130 9.30 -15.24 8.86
CA GLU A 130 9.38 -16.32 9.84
C GLU A 130 9.60 -17.65 9.11
N THR A 131 10.42 -18.52 9.70
CA THR A 131 10.67 -19.88 9.20
C THR A 131 10.51 -20.85 10.36
N SER A 132 9.90 -22.00 10.11
CA SER A 132 9.74 -23.05 11.11
C SER A 132 9.41 -24.38 10.46
N SER A 133 9.26 -25.42 11.26
CA SER A 133 8.79 -26.73 10.82
C SER A 133 7.84 -27.35 11.85
N PHE A 134 6.84 -28.08 11.37
CA PHE A 134 5.91 -28.83 12.20
C PHE A 134 5.70 -30.23 11.64
N THR A 135 5.49 -31.20 12.52
CA THR A 135 4.95 -32.50 12.12
C THR A 135 3.45 -32.36 11.88
N VAL A 136 3.04 -32.62 10.64
CA VAL A 136 1.65 -32.62 10.21
C VAL A 136 1.18 -34.06 10.12
N SER A 137 0.11 -34.38 10.86
CA SER A 137 -0.54 -35.70 10.84
C SER A 137 -1.90 -35.60 10.19
N VAL A 138 -2.16 -36.44 9.19
CA VAL A 138 -3.35 -36.37 8.32
C VAL A 138 -4.02 -37.74 8.27
N LYS A 139 -5.35 -37.78 8.41
CA LYS A 139 -6.13 -39.02 8.35
C LYS A 139 -6.21 -39.56 6.92
N PRO A 140 -6.53 -40.86 6.74
CA PRO A 140 -6.82 -41.44 5.42
C PRO A 140 -7.84 -40.59 4.65
N GLY A 141 -7.55 -40.28 3.38
CA GLY A 141 -8.49 -39.54 2.55
C GLY A 141 -8.57 -38.03 2.86
N GLU A 142 -7.67 -37.49 3.70
CA GLU A 142 -7.56 -36.07 4.01
C GLU A 142 -6.31 -35.45 3.37
N VAL A 143 -6.34 -34.12 3.28
CA VAL A 143 -5.20 -33.27 2.94
C VAL A 143 -4.90 -32.37 4.13
N GLY A 144 -3.63 -32.20 4.48
CA GLY A 144 -3.15 -31.35 5.58
C GLY A 144 -2.19 -30.26 5.13
N TRP A 145 -2.13 -29.16 5.87
CA TRP A 145 -1.23 -28.03 5.62
C TRP A 145 -0.98 -27.24 6.89
N ILE A 146 0.02 -26.37 6.87
CA ILE A 146 0.33 -25.41 7.92
C ILE A 146 -0.24 -24.06 7.49
N SER A 147 -0.98 -23.42 8.40
CA SER A 147 -1.48 -22.06 8.24
C SER A 147 -0.90 -21.15 9.31
N ARG A 148 -0.59 -19.91 8.93
CA ARG A 148 -0.04 -18.89 9.82
C ARG A 148 -0.82 -17.60 9.72
N ALA A 149 -1.02 -16.95 10.87
CA ALA A 149 -1.50 -15.58 10.99
C ALA A 149 -0.45 -14.72 11.69
N GLN A 150 -0.07 -13.60 11.08
CA GLN A 150 0.91 -12.62 11.59
C GLN A 150 0.20 -11.55 12.42
N VAL A 151 0.82 -11.10 13.53
CA VAL A 151 0.38 -9.86 14.18
C VAL A 151 0.69 -8.66 13.28
N MET A 152 -0.32 -7.88 12.97
CA MET A 152 -0.24 -6.68 12.14
C MET A 152 -0.54 -5.44 12.97
N ARG A 153 -0.08 -4.27 12.50
CA ARG A 153 -0.42 -2.97 13.08
C ARG A 153 -0.56 -1.93 11.97
N GLN A 154 -1.45 -0.98 12.19
CA GLN A 154 -1.64 0.17 11.31
C GLN A 154 -0.91 1.40 11.84
N ILE A 155 -0.43 2.22 10.92
CA ILE A 155 0.16 3.53 11.16
C ILE A 155 -0.53 4.51 10.22
N SER A 156 -1.17 5.52 10.79
CA SER A 156 -1.75 6.61 10.01
C SER A 156 -0.79 7.81 10.03
N GLY A 157 -0.86 8.65 9.01
CA GLY A 157 -0.05 9.86 8.92
C GLY A 157 -0.29 10.58 7.61
N THR A 158 0.56 11.56 7.30
CA THR A 158 0.45 12.35 6.08
C THR A 158 1.77 12.41 5.36
N TRP A 159 1.78 11.98 4.10
CA TRP A 159 2.89 12.22 3.18
C TRP A 159 2.94 13.69 2.81
N GLN A 160 4.14 14.26 2.79
CA GLN A 160 4.40 15.59 2.25
C GLN A 160 5.50 15.49 1.20
N THR A 161 5.25 16.05 0.01
CA THR A 161 6.28 16.16 -1.03
C THR A 161 7.12 17.43 -0.85
N HIS A 162 8.34 17.38 -1.38
CA HIS A 162 9.22 18.53 -1.55
C HIS A 162 9.87 18.42 -2.93
N TYR A 163 9.24 19.03 -3.93
CA TYR A 163 9.82 19.10 -5.27
C TYR A 163 10.86 20.22 -5.36
N ASP A 164 11.86 20.06 -6.23
CA ASP A 164 12.84 21.12 -6.50
C ASP A 164 12.25 22.21 -7.41
N ASP A 165 11.35 21.82 -8.32
CA ASP A 165 10.53 22.70 -9.17
C ASP A 165 9.04 22.41 -8.94
N PRO A 166 8.12 23.39 -9.07
CA PRO A 166 6.71 23.14 -8.87
C PRO A 166 6.16 22.10 -9.84
N LYS A 167 5.46 21.09 -9.31
CA LYS A 167 4.62 20.18 -10.11
C LYS A 167 3.15 20.43 -9.77
N TRP A 168 2.34 20.56 -10.82
CA TRP A 168 0.93 20.95 -10.70
C TRP A 168 0.74 22.25 -9.90
N GLY A 169 1.63 23.23 -10.12
CA GLY A 169 1.58 24.54 -9.45
C GLY A 169 2.08 24.58 -8.00
N HIS A 170 2.52 23.45 -7.42
CA HIS A 170 2.93 23.38 -6.01
C HIS A 170 4.25 22.64 -5.79
N TYR A 171 5.03 23.08 -4.80
CA TYR A 171 6.22 22.36 -4.32
C TYR A 171 5.87 21.25 -3.31
N HIS A 172 4.75 21.43 -2.60
CA HIS A 172 4.32 20.55 -1.52
C HIS A 172 2.89 20.09 -1.76
N TRP A 173 2.72 18.77 -1.78
CA TRP A 173 1.44 18.09 -1.73
C TRP A 173 1.34 17.30 -0.45
N PHE A 174 0.13 17.20 0.08
CA PHE A 174 -0.16 16.50 1.33
C PHE A 174 -1.15 15.38 1.07
N VAL A 175 -0.74 14.14 1.38
CA VAL A 175 -1.55 12.94 1.13
C VAL A 175 -1.70 12.13 2.41
N PRO A 176 -2.89 12.10 3.02
CA PRO A 176 -3.17 11.20 4.13
C PRO A 176 -3.04 9.74 3.69
N ASP A 177 -2.45 8.90 4.55
CA ASP A 177 -2.26 7.48 4.30
C ASP A 177 -2.45 6.67 5.58
N THR A 178 -2.78 5.40 5.42
CA THR A 178 -2.70 4.39 6.47
C THR A 178 -1.90 3.21 5.96
N VAL A 179 -0.75 3.01 6.59
CA VAL A 179 0.19 1.93 6.32
C VAL A 179 -0.11 0.78 7.25
N THR A 180 -0.28 -0.42 6.72
CA THR A 180 -0.38 -1.66 7.47
C THR A 180 0.92 -2.43 7.35
N GLY A 181 1.48 -2.92 8.45
CA GLY A 181 2.70 -3.74 8.42
C GLY A 181 2.74 -4.77 9.54
N PRO A 182 3.66 -5.75 9.47
CA PRO A 182 3.88 -6.69 10.55
C PRO A 182 4.32 -5.96 11.83
N ALA A 183 3.89 -6.48 12.97
CA ALA A 183 4.36 -6.07 14.28
C ALA A 183 5.00 -7.25 15.02
N PRO A 184 5.93 -6.98 15.94
CA PRO A 184 6.53 -8.03 16.77
C PRO A 184 5.47 -8.85 17.51
N ASN A 185 5.72 -10.15 17.65
CA ASN A 185 4.88 -11.02 18.46
C ASN A 185 4.79 -10.51 19.91
N GLY A 186 3.59 -10.45 20.48
CA GLY A 186 3.33 -9.89 21.81
C GLY A 186 2.96 -8.40 21.84
N THR A 187 3.05 -7.69 20.70
CA THR A 187 2.62 -6.29 20.61
C THR A 187 1.16 -6.14 21.02
N ASP A 188 0.88 -5.22 21.95
CA ASP A 188 -0.45 -5.00 22.56
C ASP A 188 -1.12 -6.30 23.08
N GLY A 189 -0.32 -7.29 23.50
CA GLY A 189 -0.82 -8.61 23.95
C GLY A 189 -1.37 -9.51 22.84
N LYS A 190 -1.09 -9.20 21.57
CA LYS A 190 -1.46 -10.05 20.42
C LYS A 190 -0.33 -11.00 20.06
N HIS A 191 -0.69 -12.22 19.66
CA HIS A 191 0.28 -13.24 19.30
C HIS A 191 0.03 -13.81 17.90
N SER A 192 1.11 -14.00 17.14
CA SER A 192 1.06 -14.72 15.86
C SER A 192 0.64 -16.16 16.13
N ALA A 193 -0.12 -16.74 15.21
CA ALA A 193 -0.65 -18.08 15.36
C ALA A 193 -0.17 -18.97 14.22
N VAL A 194 0.27 -20.18 14.55
CA VAL A 194 0.57 -21.23 13.58
C VAL A 194 -0.31 -22.43 13.91
N VAL A 195 -1.01 -22.95 12.91
CA VAL A 195 -1.99 -24.01 13.08
C VAL A 195 -1.80 -25.05 11.98
N VAL A 196 -1.68 -26.31 12.38
CA VAL A 196 -1.82 -27.44 11.46
C VAL A 196 -3.29 -27.65 11.16
N LYS A 197 -3.65 -27.58 9.88
CA LYS A 197 -5.00 -27.74 9.37
C LYS A 197 -5.10 -29.05 8.59
N SER A 198 -6.28 -29.66 8.59
CA SER A 198 -6.62 -30.72 7.64
C SER A 198 -8.07 -30.59 7.20
N ARG A 199 -8.39 -31.18 6.05
CA ARG A 199 -9.75 -31.40 5.58
C ARG A 199 -9.82 -32.66 4.74
N LYS A 200 -11.04 -33.17 4.52
CA LYS A 200 -11.29 -34.21 3.51
C LYS A 200 -10.82 -33.74 2.13
N MET A 201 -10.19 -34.66 1.39
CA MET A 201 -9.86 -34.42 -0.01
C MET A 201 -11.13 -34.24 -0.83
N THR A 202 -11.08 -33.32 -1.79
CA THR A 202 -12.10 -33.18 -2.82
C THR A 202 -12.06 -34.39 -3.77
N ALA A 203 -13.08 -34.54 -4.61
CA ALA A 203 -13.10 -35.62 -5.60
C ALA A 203 -11.90 -35.53 -6.57
N ASP A 204 -11.48 -34.33 -6.96
CA ASP A 204 -10.35 -34.14 -7.87
C ASP A 204 -9.01 -34.41 -7.19
N GLU A 205 -8.87 -34.03 -5.92
CA GLU A 205 -7.66 -34.34 -5.13
C GLU A 205 -7.51 -35.85 -4.93
N LYS A 206 -8.61 -36.59 -4.75
CA LYS A 206 -8.56 -38.05 -4.67
C LYS A 206 -8.05 -38.69 -5.95
N LYS A 207 -8.36 -38.14 -7.13
CA LYS A 207 -7.83 -38.65 -8.41
C LYS A 207 -6.31 -38.55 -8.49
N LEU A 208 -5.69 -37.60 -7.76
CA LEU A 208 -4.23 -37.49 -7.68
C LEU A 208 -3.61 -38.72 -6.97
N CYS A 209 -4.36 -39.38 -6.10
CA CYS A 209 -3.94 -40.62 -5.44
C CYS A 209 -3.98 -41.84 -6.37
N ASP A 210 -4.83 -41.82 -7.40
CA ASP A 210 -5.03 -42.94 -8.32
C ASP A 210 -3.90 -43.03 -9.38
N GLY A 211 -3.10 -41.97 -9.55
CA GLY A 211 -1.97 -41.91 -10.49
C GLY A 211 -0.71 -42.67 -10.07
N GLY A 212 -0.70 -43.29 -8.89
CA GLY A 212 0.44 -44.04 -8.34
C GLY A 212 0.55 -45.51 -8.76
N SER A 213 -0.35 -46.00 -9.63
CA SER A 213 -0.36 -47.39 -10.09
C SER A 213 0.08 -47.58 -11.56
N THR A 214 1.01 -46.77 -12.05
CA THR A 214 1.68 -47.04 -13.34
C THR A 214 3.08 -47.62 -13.13
N GLU A 215 3.11 -48.95 -13.32
CA GLU A 215 4.24 -49.79 -13.75
C GLU A 215 5.36 -50.15 -12.75
N ASN A 216 5.26 -51.40 -12.29
CA ASN A 216 6.34 -52.27 -11.82
C ASN A 216 7.44 -52.49 -12.89
N ASN A 217 8.16 -51.45 -13.33
CA ASN A 217 9.43 -51.65 -14.00
C ASN A 217 10.55 -51.74 -12.95
N VAL A 218 10.64 -52.97 -12.42
CA VAL A 218 11.79 -53.53 -11.72
C VAL A 218 13.07 -53.08 -12.45
N PHE A 219 13.84 -52.19 -11.82
CA PHE A 219 15.24 -51.95 -12.20
C PHE A 219 16.06 -53.20 -11.86
N THR A 220 15.99 -54.24 -12.70
CA THR A 220 17.07 -55.22 -12.80
C THR A 220 18.24 -54.54 -13.50
N ARG A 221 19.17 -54.00 -12.71
CA ARG A 221 20.50 -53.66 -13.22
C ARG A 221 21.38 -54.91 -13.11
N SER A 222 21.54 -55.60 -14.23
CA SER A 222 22.49 -56.70 -14.40
C SER A 222 23.93 -56.24 -14.14
N ARG A 223 24.72 -57.14 -13.55
CA ARG A 223 26.15 -56.99 -13.21
C ARG A 223 27.03 -56.69 -14.41
#